data_AF-A0A7C2EEU9-F1
#
_entry.id   AF-A0A7C2EEU9-F1
#
_cell.length_a   1.000
_cell.length_b   1.000
_cell.length_c   1.000
_cell.angle_alpha   90.00
_cell.angle_beta   90.00
_cell.angle_gamma   90.00
#
_symmetry.space_group_name_H-M   'P 1'
#
loop_
_entity.id
_entity.type
_entity.pdbx_description
1 polymer ?
#
loop_
_entity_poly.entity_id
_entity_poly.type
_entity_poly.pdbx_seq_one_letter_code
_entity_poly.pdbx_strand_id
1 'polypeptide(L)'
;MFLEAPRGERGSPRTCNTVALLTLLDYLFLLLYLALLVRVILSWVPGALGSGAALFIYRITDPLLAPLRRLVPPVGGLDITPLIAFLVLGAAQRIVREILLSLMF
;
A
#
# COMPACT_ATOMS: atom_id res chain seq x y z
N MET A 1 20.20 49.64 -3.13
CA MET A 1 20.55 48.22 -3.37
C MET A 1 20.23 47.45 -2.09
N PHE A 2 18.93 47.35 -1.77
CA PHE A 2 18.41 46.77 -0.54
C PHE A 2 17.96 45.33 -0.82
N LEU A 3 18.47 44.40 -0.04
CA LEU A 3 18.17 42.97 -0.11
C LEU A 3 16.75 42.72 0.42
N GLU A 4 15.78 42.55 -0.47
CA GLU A 4 14.53 41.89 -0.09
C GLU A 4 14.82 40.40 0.09
N ALA A 5 15.09 39.99 1.33
CA ALA A 5 15.14 38.57 1.67
C ALA A 5 13.76 37.97 1.39
N PRO A 6 13.66 36.89 0.58
CA PRO A 6 12.37 36.29 0.25
C PRO A 6 11.68 35.85 1.54
N ARG A 7 10.49 36.40 1.79
CA ARG A 7 9.66 36.06 2.95
C ARG A 7 9.44 34.55 2.96
N GLY A 8 10.06 33.87 3.92
CA GLY A 8 9.89 32.44 4.14
C GLY A 8 8.41 32.12 4.32
N GLU A 9 7.84 31.40 3.35
CA GLU A 9 6.50 30.85 3.44
C GLU A 9 6.43 30.00 4.70
N ARG A 10 5.77 30.55 5.72
CA ARG A 10 5.58 29.87 6.98
C ARG A 10 4.53 28.79 6.72
N GLY A 11 5.00 27.60 6.28
CA GLY A 11 4.17 26.43 6.10
C GLY A 11 3.32 26.27 7.36
N SER A 12 2.01 26.43 7.21
CA SER A 12 1.08 26.36 8.33
C SER A 12 1.32 25.04 9.07
N PRO A 13 1.32 25.01 10.42
CA PRO A 13 1.54 23.78 11.18
C PRO A 13 0.62 22.62 10.74
N ARG A 14 -0.57 22.94 10.21
CA ARG A 14 -1.53 21.97 9.68
C ARG A 14 -1.03 21.26 8.42
N THR A 15 -0.28 21.96 7.56
CA THR A 15 0.23 21.41 6.30
C THR A 15 1.33 20.39 6.57
N CYS A 16 2.23 20.66 7.54
CA CYS A 16 3.33 19.77 7.91
C CYS A 16 2.84 18.41 8.46
N ASN A 17 1.86 18.44 9.36
CA ASN A 17 1.30 17.21 9.94
C ASN A 17 0.56 16.37 8.89
N THR A 18 -0.11 17.03 7.94
CA THR A 18 -0.84 16.36 6.86
C THR A 18 0.11 15.68 5.89
N VAL A 19 1.19 16.35 5.47
CA VAL A 19 2.18 15.72 4.58
C VAL A 19 2.92 14.57 5.28
N ALA A 20 3.20 14.69 6.58
CA ALA A 20 3.76 13.60 7.36
C ALA A 20 2.83 12.38 7.40
N LEU A 21 1.53 12.59 7.64
CA LEU A 21 0.52 11.54 7.63
C LEU A 21 0.37 10.88 6.25
N LEU A 22 0.32 11.67 5.18
CA LEU A 22 0.29 11.16 3.80
C LEU A 22 1.51 10.28 3.50
N THR A 23 2.69 10.73 3.92
CA THR A 23 3.96 10.01 3.70
C THR A 23 3.98 8.68 4.45
N LEU A 24 3.54 8.66 5.71
CA LEU A 24 3.42 7.43 6.49
C LEU A 24 2.44 6.44 5.85
N LEU A 25 1.31 6.95 5.37
CA LEU A 25 0.30 6.16 4.69
C LEU A 25 0.86 5.56 3.39
N ASP A 26 1.55 6.35 2.57
CA ASP A 26 2.19 5.86 1.34
C ASP A 26 3.19 4.74 1.61
N TYR A 27 4.02 4.87 2.65
CA TYR A 27 4.95 3.80 3.04
C TYR A 27 4.22 2.54 3.49
N LEU A 28 3.09 2.66 4.18
CA LEU A 28 2.27 1.50 4.56
C LEU A 28 1.70 0.79 3.33
N PHE A 29 1.12 1.54 2.39
CA PHE A 29 0.62 0.98 1.13
C PHE A 29 1.75 0.32 0.34
N LEU A 30 2.92 0.95 0.26
CA LEU A 30 4.11 0.38 -0.39
C LEU A 30 4.51 -0.96 0.25
N LEU A 31 4.52 -1.06 1.58
CA LEU A 31 4.85 -2.31 2.27
C LEU A 31 3.86 -3.43 1.92
N LEU A 32 2.55 -3.11 1.87
CA LEU A 32 1.52 -4.06 1.47
C LEU A 32 1.69 -4.51 0.01
N TYR A 33 2.01 -3.57 -0.90
CA TYR A 33 2.34 -3.87 -2.29
C TYR A 33 3.52 -4.84 -2.39
N LEU A 34 4.61 -4.57 -1.66
CA LEU A 34 5.79 -5.44 -1.66
C LEU A 34 5.47 -6.82 -1.08
N ALA A 35 4.67 -6.91 -0.01
CA ALA A 35 4.25 -8.19 0.56
C ALA A 35 3.42 -9.02 -0.43
N LEU A 36 2.49 -8.38 -1.16
CA LEU A 36 1.73 -9.04 -2.22
C LEU A 36 2.63 -9.47 -3.39
N LEU A 37 3.60 -8.65 -3.78
CA LEU A 37 4.56 -8.99 -4.83
C LEU A 37 5.40 -10.21 -4.43
N VAL A 38 5.93 -10.21 -3.21
CA VAL A 38 6.66 -11.36 -2.65
C VAL A 38 5.77 -12.60 -2.63
N ARG A 39 4.49 -12.49 -2.24
CA ARG A 39 3.55 -13.62 -2.26
C ARG A 39 3.39 -14.21 -3.68
N VAL A 40 3.25 -13.36 -4.70
CA VAL A 40 3.16 -13.80 -6.10
C VAL A 40 4.44 -14.52 -6.52
N ILE A 41 5.60 -13.94 -6.22
CA ILE A 41 6.90 -14.56 -6.52
C ILE A 41 7.00 -15.93 -5.82
N LEU A 42 6.69 -16.01 -4.53
CA LEU A 42 6.73 -17.26 -3.76
C LEU A 42 5.74 -18.31 -4.27
N SER A 43 4.61 -17.90 -4.86
CA SER A 43 3.65 -18.82 -5.48
C SER A 43 4.20 -19.52 -6.72
N TRP A 44 5.19 -18.92 -7.39
CA TRP A 44 5.86 -19.49 -8.55
C TRP A 44 7.14 -20.25 -8.20
N VAL A 45 7.62 -20.14 -6.96
CA VAL A 45 8.82 -20.87 -6.50
C VAL A 45 8.39 -22.23 -5.92
N PRO A 46 8.75 -23.36 -6.54
CA PRO A 46 8.43 -24.68 -6.04
C PRO A 46 9.06 -24.90 -4.65
N GLY A 47 8.29 -25.41 -3.69
CA GLY A 47 8.77 -25.68 -2.32
C GLY A 47 8.88 -24.47 -1.40
N ALA A 48 8.71 -23.24 -1.90
CA ALA A 48 8.80 -22.03 -1.07
C ALA A 48 7.61 -21.88 -0.10
N LEU A 49 6.44 -22.43 -0.45
CA LEU A 49 5.22 -22.37 0.37
C LEU A 49 5.39 -22.99 1.77
N GLY A 50 6.33 -23.92 1.94
CA GLY A 50 6.64 -24.55 3.24
C GLY A 50 7.64 -23.77 4.10
N SER A 51 8.23 -22.68 3.58
CA SER A 51 9.23 -21.90 4.31
C SER A 51 8.57 -20.98 5.36
N GLY A 52 9.25 -20.77 6.49
CA GLY A 52 8.76 -19.86 7.55
C GLY A 52 8.53 -18.43 7.05
N ALA A 53 9.34 -17.96 6.10
CA ALA A 53 9.18 -16.66 5.46
C ALA A 53 7.89 -16.58 4.63
N ALA A 54 7.56 -17.62 3.84
CA ALA A 54 6.31 -17.67 3.10
C ALA A 54 5.12 -17.65 4.06
N LEU A 55 5.12 -18.48 5.11
CA LEU A 55 4.03 -18.51 6.08
C LEU A 55 3.80 -17.13 6.74
N PHE A 56 4.87 -16.42 7.05
CA PHE A 56 4.80 -15.06 7.59
C PHE A 56 4.13 -14.08 6.61
N ILE A 57 4.55 -14.07 5.34
CA ILE A 57 3.95 -13.23 4.31
C ILE A 57 2.47 -13.56 4.10
N TYR A 58 2.12 -14.84 4.04
CA TYR A 58 0.74 -15.29 3.90
C TYR A 58 -0.12 -14.84 5.09
N ARG A 59 0.39 -14.91 6.33
CA ARG A 59 -0.34 -14.42 7.52
C ARG A 59 -0.62 -12.92 7.49
N ILE A 60 0.33 -12.10 7.03
CA ILE A 60 0.14 -10.65 6.93
C ILE A 60 -0.86 -10.29 5.82
N THR A 61 -0.78 -10.99 4.69
CA THR A 61 -1.58 -10.66 3.50
C THR A 61 -2.94 -11.36 3.45
N ASP A 62 -3.15 -12.44 4.20
CA ASP A 62 -4.42 -13.17 4.26
C ASP A 62 -5.62 -12.35 4.75
N PRO A 63 -5.57 -11.52 5.82
CA PRO A 63 -6.74 -10.72 6.19
C PRO A 63 -7.18 -9.75 5.09
N LEU A 64 -6.24 -9.26 4.28
CA LEU A 64 -6.52 -8.40 3.12
C LEU A 64 -7.11 -9.21 1.95
N LEU A 65 -6.62 -10.44 1.73
CA LEU A 65 -6.98 -11.28 0.59
C LEU A 65 -8.18 -12.22 0.84
N ALA A 66 -8.48 -12.55 2.09
CA ALA A 66 -9.60 -13.42 2.48
C ALA A 66 -10.96 -12.95 1.94
N PRO A 67 -11.35 -11.66 2.02
CA PRO A 67 -12.59 -11.20 1.40
C PRO A 67 -12.54 -11.29 -0.14
N LEU A 68 -11.38 -11.02 -0.75
CA LEU A 68 -11.20 -11.09 -2.20
C LEU A 68 -11.26 -12.54 -2.73
N ARG A 69 -10.73 -13.52 -1.98
CA ARG A 69 -10.80 -14.96 -2.29
C ARG A 69 -12.22 -15.51 -2.32
N ARG A 70 -13.17 -14.86 -1.61
CA ARG A 70 -14.59 -15.25 -1.69
C ARG A 70 -15.23 -14.85 -3.02
N LEU A 71 -14.69 -13.82 -3.66
CA LEU A 71 -15.17 -13.31 -4.95
C LEU A 71 -14.48 -14.00 -6.13
N VAL A 72 -13.19 -14.34 -5.99
CA VAL A 72 -12.38 -14.94 -7.04
C VAL A 72 -11.93 -16.34 -6.62
N PRO A 73 -12.56 -17.40 -7.14
CA PRO A 73 -12.07 -18.76 -6.89
C PRO A 73 -10.65 -18.92 -7.47
N PRO A 74 -9.77 -19.69 -6.80
CA PRO A 74 -8.41 -19.95 -7.30
C PRO A 74 -8.49 -20.70 -8.64
N VAL A 75 -7.74 -20.22 -9.64
CA VAL A 75 -7.74 -20.81 -10.99
C VAL A 75 -6.46 -21.62 -11.16
N GLY A 76 -6.59 -22.94 -11.39
CA GLY A 76 -5.45 -23.80 -11.72
C GLY A 76 -4.42 -24.00 -10.60
N GLY A 77 -4.82 -23.88 -9.33
CA GLY A 77 -3.92 -24.02 -8.18
C GLY A 77 -3.04 -22.79 -7.90
N LEU A 78 -3.18 -21.73 -8.69
CA LEU A 78 -2.52 -20.44 -8.48
C LEU A 78 -3.50 -19.43 -7.88
N ASP A 79 -3.03 -18.70 -6.87
CA ASP A 79 -3.76 -17.59 -6.26
C ASP A 79 -3.66 -16.36 -7.20
N ILE A 80 -4.69 -16.10 -8.02
CA ILE A 80 -4.79 -14.87 -8.83
C ILE A 80 -5.24 -13.67 -7.96
N THR A 81 -5.77 -13.94 -6.76
CA THR A 81 -6.23 -12.91 -5.81
C THR A 81 -5.27 -11.73 -5.59
N PRO A 82 -3.93 -11.92 -5.47
CA PRO A 82 -2.99 -10.80 -5.32
C PRO A 82 -3.03 -9.80 -6.48
N LEU A 83 -3.34 -10.25 -7.70
CA LEU A 83 -3.46 -9.37 -8.86
C LEU A 83 -4.66 -8.41 -8.71
N ILE A 84 -5.80 -8.95 -8.29
CA ILE A 84 -6.98 -8.13 -7.99
C ILE A 84 -6.70 -7.22 -6.78
N ALA A 85 -5.98 -7.73 -5.78
CA ALA A 85 -5.59 -6.94 -4.62
C ALA A 85 -4.71 -5.74 -5.00
N PHE A 86 -3.82 -5.86 -5.99
CA PHE A 86 -3.06 -4.70 -6.48
C PHE A 86 -3.95 -3.60 -7.07
N LEU A 87 -5.01 -3.96 -7.78
CA LEU A 87 -5.96 -2.98 -8.33
C LEU A 87 -6.75 -2.31 -7.21
N VAL A 88 -7.28 -3.10 -6.27
CA VAL A 88 -8.05 -2.60 -5.12
C VAL A 88 -7.21 -1.72 -4.23
N LEU A 89 -5.98 -2.15 -3.91
CA LEU A 89 -5.06 -1.42 -3.04
C LEU A 89 -4.65 -0.08 -3.66
N GLY A 90 -4.43 -0.04 -4.96
CA GLY A 90 -4.07 1.20 -5.67
C GLY A 90 -5.23 2.18 -5.76
N ALA A 91 -6.44 1.67 -6.03
CA ALA A 91 -7.66 2.47 -5.97
C ALA A 91 -7.87 3.05 -4.56
N ALA A 92 -7.73 2.22 -3.53
CA ALA A 92 -7.85 2.63 -2.13
C ALA A 92 -6.81 3.70 -1.76
N GLN A 93 -5.54 3.52 -2.12
CA GLN A 93 -4.49 4.50 -1.85
C GLN A 93 -4.80 5.86 -2.48
N ARG A 94 -5.25 5.88 -3.75
CA ARG A 94 -5.64 7.11 -4.44
C ARG A 94 -6.81 7.79 -3.73
N ILE A 95 -7.88 7.05 -3.46
CA ILE A 95 -9.07 7.60 -2.79
C ILE A 95 -8.70 8.20 -1.42
N VAL A 96 -7.93 7.47 -0.61
CA VAL A 96 -7.50 7.93 0.71
C VAL A 96 -6.67 9.20 0.60
N ARG A 97 -5.71 9.26 -0.34
CA ARG A 97 -4.90 10.46 -0.58
C ARG A 97 -5.78 11.66 -0.95
N GLU A 98 -6.70 11.50 -1.91
CA GLU A 98 -7.58 12.59 -2.35
C GLU A 98 -8.47 13.09 -1.22
N ILE A 99 -9.01 12.19 -0.39
CA ILE A 99 -9.80 12.57 0.78
C ILE A 99 -8.94 13.38 1.75
N LEU A 100 -7.74 12.91 2.11
CA LEU A 100 -6.85 13.63 3.01
C LEU A 100 -6.45 15.01 2.47
N LEU A 101 -6.20 15.13 1.17
CA LEU A 101 -5.90 16.41 0.53
C LEU A 101 -7.12 17.34 0.53
N SER A 102 -8.31 16.81 0.24
CA SER A 102 -9.57 17.58 0.26
C SER A 102 -9.97 18.08 1.65
N LEU A 103 -9.49 17.44 2.71
CA LEU A 103 -9.71 17.89 4.09
C LEU A 103 -8.73 19.01 4.50
N MET A 104 -7.63 19.18 3.76
CA MET A 104 -6.61 20.18 4.02
C MET A 104 -6.87 21.51 3.30
N PHE A 105 -7.47 21.44 2.11
CA PHE A 105 -7.82 22.59 1.26
C PHE A 105 -9.30 22.95 1.42
#